data_AF-M1D8Z4-F1
#
_entry.id   AF-M1D8Z4-F1
#
_cell.length_a   1.000
_cell.length_b   1.000
_cell.length_c   1.000
_cell.angle_alpha   90.00
_cell.angle_beta   90.00
_cell.angle_gamma   90.00
#
_symmetry.space_group_name_H-M   'P 1'
#
loop_
_entity.id
_entity.type
_entity.pdbx_description
1 polymer ?
#
loop_
_entity_poly.entity_id
_entity_poly.type
_entity_poly.pdbx_seq_one_letter_code
_entity_poly.pdbx_strand_id
1 'polypeptide(L)'
;MPTTSTNIRKIKVEYLKDQAEKKQTEVATTRSTPIEALLLTPALEPSGISITTATSTDTPGSTAAISRPPLTHASLFRMGQMALSADHRAACLEVVVPDMIQTALTDVVTPLNTTIEALAARIAVCEHNQGSTSEIRFLKAVIAELGEDVNHLKATDMFMVFRTVEIPAMHERPQTTTGYGDRAK
;
A
#
# COMPACT_ATOMS: atom_id res chain seq x y z
N MET A 1 16.46 -4.69 56.26
CA MET A 1 16.04 -5.12 54.90
C MET A 1 15.00 -4.13 54.38
N PRO A 2 15.38 -3.08 53.65
CA PRO A 2 14.45 -2.12 53.06
C PRO A 2 13.84 -2.69 51.78
N THR A 3 12.52 -2.63 51.69
CA THR A 3 11.68 -3.25 50.67
C THR A 3 11.73 -2.48 49.34
N THR A 4 11.98 -3.21 48.25
CA THR A 4 12.22 -2.75 46.85
C THR A 4 11.09 -1.93 46.20
N SER A 5 9.96 -1.75 46.87
CA SER A 5 8.74 -1.10 46.32
C SER A 5 8.83 0.42 46.21
N THR A 6 9.57 1.09 47.09
CA THR A 6 9.63 2.57 47.14
C THR A 6 10.42 3.18 45.97
N ASN A 7 11.40 2.47 45.43
CA ASN A 7 12.26 3.00 44.36
C ASN A 7 11.54 3.13 43.02
N ILE A 8 10.55 2.28 42.73
CA ILE A 8 9.80 2.30 41.45
C ILE A 8 8.94 3.57 41.33
N ARG A 9 8.30 4.00 42.42
CA ARG A 9 7.49 5.23 42.42
C ARG A 9 8.35 6.47 42.22
N LYS A 10 9.57 6.49 42.76
CA LYS A 10 10.49 7.62 42.65
C LYS A 10 10.96 7.82 41.20
N ILE A 11 11.31 6.74 40.51
CA ILE A 11 11.72 6.76 39.09
C ILE A 11 10.58 7.27 38.19
N LYS A 12 9.32 6.87 38.47
CA LYS A 12 8.17 7.30 37.67
C LYS A 12 7.89 8.80 37.80
N VAL A 13 8.09 9.38 39.00
CA VAL A 13 7.89 10.82 39.24
C VAL A 13 9.00 11.64 38.59
N GLU A 14 10.25 11.18 38.62
CA GLU A 14 11.39 11.82 37.95
C GLU A 14 11.20 11.85 36.43
N TYR A 15 10.81 10.71 35.83
CA TYR A 15 10.56 10.61 34.39
C TYR A 15 9.43 11.53 33.89
N LEU A 16 8.33 11.65 34.65
CA LEU A 16 7.23 12.54 34.29
C LEU A 16 7.64 14.03 34.38
N LYS A 17 8.57 14.37 35.26
CA LYS A 17 9.07 15.74 35.41
C LYS A 17 9.93 16.14 34.21
N ASP A 18 10.83 15.26 33.76
CA ASP A 18 11.69 15.52 32.60
C ASP A 18 10.88 15.63 31.29
N GLN A 19 9.77 14.90 31.17
CA GLN A 19 8.84 15.01 30.04
C GLN A 19 8.13 16.37 29.96
N ALA A 20 7.87 17.03 31.10
CA ALA A 20 7.26 18.35 31.11
C ALA A 20 8.26 19.45 30.71
N GLU A 21 9.53 19.31 31.08
CA GLU A 21 10.59 20.27 30.79
C GLU A 21 11.07 20.18 29.32
N LYS A 22 11.10 18.97 28.73
CA LYS A 22 11.49 18.77 27.33
C LYS A 22 10.51 19.37 26.31
N LYS A 23 9.28 19.72 26.71
CA LYS A 23 8.27 20.32 25.80
C LYS A 23 8.42 21.83 25.57
N GLN A 24 9.40 22.50 26.18
CA GLN A 24 9.64 23.94 25.92
C GLN A 24 10.85 24.25 25.03
N THR A 25 11.66 23.26 24.64
CA THR A 25 12.93 23.51 23.93
C THR A 25 12.94 23.04 22.45
N GLU A 26 11.79 22.71 21.88
CA GLU A 26 11.69 22.30 20.46
C GLU A 26 10.79 23.28 19.67
N VAL A 27 11.15 24.56 19.73
CA VAL A 27 10.62 25.61 18.86
C VAL A 27 11.80 26.33 18.23
N ALA A 28 12.45 25.70 17.24
CA ALA A 28 13.18 26.39 16.18
C ALA A 28 13.81 25.39 15.20
N THR A 29 13.37 25.47 13.94
CA THR A 29 14.14 25.10 12.74
C THR A 29 14.07 23.64 12.28
N THR A 30 12.94 23.26 11.70
CA THR A 30 12.99 22.40 10.50
C THR A 30 12.13 23.03 9.41
N ARG A 31 12.79 23.79 8.54
CA ARG A 31 12.25 24.26 7.26
C ARG A 31 11.99 23.01 6.42
N SER A 32 10.76 22.52 6.41
CA SER A 32 10.35 21.48 5.47
C SER A 32 10.32 22.07 4.06
N THR A 33 11.10 21.45 3.19
CA THR A 33 11.10 21.65 1.75
C THR A 33 9.72 21.27 1.21
N PRO A 34 9.09 22.10 0.35
CA PRO A 34 7.77 21.77 -0.18
C PRO A 34 7.92 20.56 -1.10
N ILE A 35 7.20 19.49 -0.75
CA ILE A 35 6.87 18.40 -1.67
C ILE A 35 6.22 19.04 -2.89
N GLU A 36 6.93 18.95 -4.00
CA GLU A 36 6.49 19.41 -5.30
C GLU A 36 5.30 18.51 -5.69
N ALA A 37 4.11 19.09 -5.56
CA ALA A 37 2.86 18.45 -5.93
C ALA A 37 2.97 18.00 -7.39
N LEU A 38 2.94 16.69 -7.61
CA LEU A 38 2.65 16.11 -8.91
C LEU A 38 1.23 16.53 -9.30
N LEU A 39 1.12 17.72 -9.89
CA LEU A 39 -0.08 18.28 -10.49
C LEU A 39 -0.44 17.46 -11.73
N LEU A 40 -1.02 16.28 -11.51
CA LEU A 40 -1.93 15.71 -12.48
C LEU A 40 -3.25 16.47 -12.35
N THR A 41 -3.32 17.64 -12.99
CA THR A 41 -4.56 18.37 -13.20
C THR A 41 -5.13 17.96 -14.56
N PRO A 42 -6.03 16.96 -14.63
CA PRO A 42 -6.94 16.89 -15.76
C PRO A 42 -7.91 18.06 -15.60
N ALA A 43 -7.67 19.13 -16.36
CA ALA A 43 -8.62 20.22 -16.52
C ALA A 43 -9.84 19.65 -17.26
N LEU A 44 -10.75 19.02 -16.50
CA LEU A 44 -12.05 18.62 -17.01
C LEU A 44 -12.95 19.84 -16.93
N GLU A 45 -13.00 20.57 -18.04
CA GLU A 45 -13.91 21.68 -18.24
C GLU A 45 -15.36 21.17 -18.02
N PRO A 46 -16.14 21.81 -17.13
CA PRO A 46 -17.51 21.37 -16.86
C PRO A 46 -18.38 21.71 -18.08
N SER A 47 -18.63 20.72 -18.94
CA SER A 47 -19.66 20.84 -19.96
C SER A 47 -21.01 20.96 -19.25
N GLY A 48 -21.55 22.18 -19.20
CA GLY A 48 -22.84 22.49 -18.61
C GLY A 48 -23.95 21.70 -19.29
N ILE A 49 -24.38 20.61 -18.67
CA ILE A 49 -25.60 19.90 -19.01
C ILE A 49 -26.59 20.21 -17.89
N SER A 50 -27.55 21.10 -18.17
CA SER A 50 -28.63 21.40 -17.24
C SER A 50 -29.47 20.14 -17.01
N ILE A 51 -29.43 19.59 -15.80
CA ILE A 51 -30.27 18.46 -15.41
C ILE A 51 -31.64 19.04 -15.04
N THR A 52 -32.61 18.88 -15.94
CA THR A 52 -34.01 19.13 -15.63
C THR A 52 -34.52 17.95 -14.80
N THR A 53 -34.62 18.13 -13.49
CA THR A 53 -35.21 17.15 -12.57
C THR A 53 -36.71 17.06 -12.83
N ALA A 54 -37.15 16.02 -13.54
CA ALA A 54 -38.57 15.72 -13.70
C ALA A 54 -39.04 14.95 -12.46
N THR A 55 -39.88 15.58 -11.65
CA THR A 55 -40.59 14.95 -10.53
C THR A 55 -41.54 13.89 -11.08
N SER A 56 -41.19 12.61 -10.92
CA SER A 56 -42.04 11.48 -11.31
C SER A 56 -43.09 11.25 -10.23
N THR A 57 -44.31 11.74 -10.44
CA THR A 57 -45.48 11.37 -9.64
C THR A 57 -45.99 10.02 -10.11
N ASP A 58 -45.83 8.99 -9.28
CA ASP A 58 -46.33 7.63 -9.47
C ASP A 58 -47.85 7.63 -9.66
N THR A 59 -48.29 7.59 -10.92
CA THR A 59 -49.69 7.33 -11.29
C THR A 59 -49.76 5.93 -11.92
N PRO A 60 -50.36 4.94 -11.25
CA PRO A 60 -50.53 3.58 -11.79
C PRO A 60 -51.59 3.61 -12.90
N GLY A 61 -51.16 3.64 -14.16
CA GLY A 61 -52.10 3.45 -15.28
C GLY A 61 -51.73 4.18 -16.56
N SER A 62 -50.55 3.95 -17.13
CA SER A 62 -50.35 4.11 -18.57
C SER A 62 -49.04 3.48 -19.00
N THR A 63 -49.08 2.46 -19.84
CA THR A 63 -47.91 1.86 -20.48
C THR A 63 -47.46 2.78 -21.62
N ALA A 64 -46.83 3.90 -21.28
CA ALA A 64 -46.23 4.79 -22.28
C ALA A 64 -45.05 4.05 -22.93
N ALA A 65 -45.12 3.83 -24.24
CA ALA A 65 -44.05 3.23 -25.01
C ALA A 65 -42.83 4.17 -25.02
N ILE A 66 -41.84 3.87 -24.17
CA ILE A 66 -40.58 4.62 -24.10
C ILE A 66 -39.79 4.30 -25.37
N SER A 67 -39.79 5.22 -26.33
CA SER A 67 -38.96 5.14 -27.54
C SER A 67 -37.49 5.32 -27.14
N ARG A 68 -36.74 4.21 -27.10
CA ARG A 68 -35.29 4.24 -26.90
C ARG A 68 -34.63 4.88 -28.13
N PRO A 69 -33.80 5.92 -27.97
CA PRO A 69 -33.09 6.52 -29.10
C PRO A 69 -32.30 5.46 -29.88
N PRO A 70 -32.38 5.43 -31.22
CA PRO A 70 -31.64 4.48 -32.03
C PRO A 70 -30.14 4.56 -31.74
N LEU A 71 -29.55 3.41 -31.41
CA LEU A 71 -28.15 3.32 -31.04
C LEU A 71 -27.31 3.44 -32.33
N THR A 72 -26.64 4.58 -32.51
CA THR A 72 -25.89 4.87 -33.74
C THR A 72 -24.53 4.17 -33.75
N HIS A 73 -23.99 3.90 -34.94
CA HIS A 73 -22.63 3.35 -35.11
C HIS A 73 -21.56 4.19 -34.42
N ALA A 74 -21.71 5.51 -34.40
CA ALA A 74 -20.81 6.43 -33.70
C ALA A 74 -20.84 6.19 -32.18
N SER A 75 -22.01 5.97 -31.58
CA SER A 75 -22.14 5.65 -30.16
C SER A 75 -21.48 4.30 -29.82
N LEU A 76 -21.62 3.27 -30.66
CA LEU A 76 -20.93 1.98 -30.47
C LEU A 76 -19.41 2.13 -30.51
N PHE A 77 -18.89 2.85 -31.51
CA PHE A 77 -17.45 3.08 -31.64
C PHE A 77 -16.90 3.83 -30.42
N ARG A 78 -17.61 4.87 -29.95
CA ARG A 78 -17.23 5.63 -28.76
C ARG A 78 -17.24 4.76 -27.50
N MET A 79 -18.22 3.87 -27.33
CA MET A 79 -18.25 2.93 -26.21
C MET A 79 -17.06 1.97 -26.25
N GLY A 80 -16.70 1.45 -27.43
CA GLY A 80 -15.52 0.59 -27.61
C GLY A 80 -14.21 1.28 -27.21
N GLN A 81 -14.03 2.54 -27.62
CA GLN A 81 -12.83 3.32 -27.25
C GLN A 81 -12.74 3.59 -25.74
N MET A 82 -13.88 3.87 -25.09
CA MET A 82 -13.92 4.05 -23.63
C MET A 82 -13.57 2.75 -22.90
N ALA A 83 -14.09 1.61 -23.35
CA ALA A 83 -13.76 0.31 -22.78
C ALA A 83 -12.25 0.01 -22.91
N LEU A 84 -11.69 0.14 -24.11
CA LEU A 84 -10.25 -0.04 -24.35
C LEU A 84 -9.39 0.90 -23.51
N SER A 85 -9.79 2.17 -23.37
CA SER A 85 -9.08 3.12 -22.52
C SER A 85 -9.14 2.75 -21.04
N ALA A 86 -10.27 2.23 -20.56
CA ALA A 86 -10.41 1.77 -19.17
C ALA A 86 -9.50 0.55 -18.92
N ASP A 87 -9.50 -0.42 -19.83
CA ASP A 87 -8.67 -1.62 -19.75
C ASP A 87 -7.17 -1.27 -19.75
N HIS A 88 -6.75 -0.36 -20.63
CA HIS A 88 -5.36 0.13 -20.65
C HIS A 88 -4.97 0.81 -19.34
N ARG A 89 -5.85 1.63 -18.75
CA ARG A 89 -5.57 2.28 -17.46
C ARG A 89 -5.49 1.27 -16.33
N ALA A 90 -6.36 0.25 -16.31
CA ALA A 90 -6.30 -0.82 -15.33
C ALA A 90 -4.97 -1.58 -15.42
N ALA A 91 -4.58 -2.01 -16.63
CA ALA A 91 -3.31 -2.68 -16.87
C ALA A 91 -2.09 -1.81 -16.49
N CYS A 92 -2.13 -0.50 -16.77
CA CYS A 92 -1.06 0.41 -16.34
C CYS A 92 -0.95 0.50 -14.82
N LEU A 93 -2.08 0.57 -14.10
CA LEU A 93 -2.08 0.61 -12.63
C LEU A 93 -1.57 -0.68 -12.01
N GLU A 94 -1.90 -1.83 -12.60
CA GLU A 94 -1.39 -3.14 -12.17
C GLU A 94 0.14 -3.23 -12.23
N VAL A 95 0.78 -2.47 -13.13
CA VAL A 95 2.24 -2.41 -13.24
C VAL A 95 2.85 -1.34 -12.33
N VAL A 96 2.26 -0.14 -12.30
CA VAL A 96 2.83 1.01 -11.58
C VAL A 96 2.71 0.87 -10.07
N VAL A 97 1.61 0.31 -9.56
CA VAL A 97 1.40 0.20 -8.10
C VAL A 97 2.45 -0.70 -7.43
N PRO A 98 2.74 -1.92 -7.93
CA PRO A 98 3.83 -2.75 -7.40
C PRO A 98 5.20 -2.06 -7.46
N ASP A 99 5.51 -1.38 -8.56
CA ASP A 99 6.79 -0.69 -8.75
C ASP A 99 6.98 0.45 -7.74
N MET A 100 5.92 1.24 -7.49
CA MET A 100 5.92 2.30 -6.49
C MET A 100 6.11 1.75 -5.07
N ILE A 101 5.44 0.65 -4.73
CA ILE A 101 5.57 0.01 -3.41
C ILE A 101 7.00 -0.53 -3.22
N GLN A 102 7.52 -1.24 -4.22
CA GLN A 102 8.86 -1.80 -4.19
C GLN A 102 9.94 -0.72 -4.03
N THR A 103 9.79 0.39 -4.76
CA THR A 103 10.71 1.52 -4.67
C THR A 103 10.66 2.15 -3.28
N ALA A 104 9.47 2.47 -2.77
CA ALA A 104 9.30 3.07 -1.45
C ALA A 104 9.86 2.19 -0.32
N LEU A 105 9.68 0.87 -0.41
CA LEU A 105 10.22 -0.05 0.58
C LEU A 105 11.73 -0.21 0.48
N THR A 106 12.29 -0.21 -0.73
CA THR A 106 13.73 -0.18 -0.95
C THR A 106 14.37 1.06 -0.33
N ASP A 107 13.73 2.22 -0.48
CA ASP A 107 14.18 3.51 0.08
C ASP A 107 14.19 3.51 1.62
N VAL A 108 13.29 2.76 2.27
CA VAL A 108 13.23 2.65 3.74
C VAL A 108 14.15 1.57 4.28
N VAL A 109 14.21 0.40 3.62
CA VAL A 109 14.98 -0.77 4.09
C VAL A 109 16.48 -0.56 3.89
N THR A 110 16.91 0.16 2.85
CA THR A 110 18.34 0.36 2.57
C THR A 110 19.05 1.15 3.69
N PRO A 111 18.58 2.34 4.12
CA PRO A 111 19.18 3.06 5.24
C PRO A 111 19.15 2.28 6.56
N LEU A 112 18.09 1.49 6.78
CA LEU A 112 17.96 0.67 7.98
C LEU A 112 19.05 -0.42 8.04
N ASN A 113 19.28 -1.13 6.93
CA ASN A 113 20.36 -2.11 6.81
C ASN A 113 21.73 -1.47 7.06
N THR A 114 22.01 -0.33 6.45
CA THR A 114 23.26 0.40 6.68
C THR A 114 23.44 0.77 8.17
N THR A 115 22.35 1.15 8.84
CA THR A 115 22.40 1.46 10.28
C THR A 115 22.69 0.22 11.12
N ILE A 116 22.08 -0.92 10.81
CA ILE A 116 22.32 -2.21 11.46
C ILE A 116 23.79 -2.63 11.30
N GLU A 117 24.34 -2.53 10.09
CA GLU A 117 25.75 -2.84 9.81
C GLU A 117 26.70 -1.91 10.57
N ALA A 118 26.41 -0.61 10.58
CA ALA A 118 27.22 0.37 11.33
C ALA A 118 27.18 0.09 12.84
N LEU A 119 26.02 -0.28 13.39
CA LEU A 119 25.91 -0.66 14.79
C LEU A 119 26.66 -1.96 15.09
N ALA A 120 26.56 -2.97 14.22
CA ALA A 120 27.31 -4.22 14.35
C ALA A 120 28.83 -3.96 14.37
N ALA A 121 29.33 -3.09 13.48
CA ALA A 121 30.74 -2.68 13.47
C ALA A 121 31.16 -1.97 14.77
N ARG A 122 30.32 -1.06 15.29
CA ARG A 122 30.59 -0.37 16.57
C ARG A 122 30.63 -1.35 17.74
N ILE A 123 29.74 -2.34 17.77
CA ILE A 123 29.77 -3.39 18.79
C ILE A 123 31.05 -4.20 18.70
N ALA A 124 31.49 -4.57 17.51
CA ALA A 124 32.75 -5.31 17.33
C ALA A 124 33.96 -4.54 17.86
N VAL A 125 34.01 -3.22 17.63
CA VAL A 125 35.05 -2.34 18.20
C VAL A 125 34.95 -2.27 19.72
N CYS A 126 33.75 -2.15 20.29
CA CYS A 126 33.55 -2.15 21.74
C CYS A 126 33.95 -3.48 22.39
N GLU A 127 33.58 -4.61 21.77
CA GLU A 127 33.92 -5.97 22.21
C GLU A 127 35.44 -6.18 22.23
N HIS A 128 36.15 -5.66 21.22
CA HIS A 128 37.60 -5.69 21.16
C HIS A 128 38.25 -4.87 22.30
N ASN A 129 37.74 -3.68 22.59
CA ASN A 129 38.38 -2.76 23.54
C ASN A 129 38.03 -3.05 25.01
N GLN A 130 36.84 -3.56 25.29
CA GLN A 130 36.32 -3.75 26.66
C GLN A 130 36.13 -5.23 27.02
N GLY A 131 36.32 -6.14 26.06
CA GLY A 131 35.97 -7.54 26.18
C GLY A 131 34.47 -7.79 26.02
N SER A 132 34.08 -9.08 25.99
CA SER A 132 32.68 -9.50 25.85
C SER A 132 31.92 -9.37 27.18
N THR A 133 31.46 -8.16 27.51
CA THR A 133 30.53 -7.96 28.63
C THR A 133 29.15 -8.57 28.33
N SER A 134 28.34 -8.81 29.37
CA SER A 134 26.97 -9.30 29.21
C SER A 134 26.09 -8.33 28.40
N GLU A 135 26.33 -7.03 28.54
CA GLU A 135 25.62 -5.98 27.82
C GLU A 135 25.92 -6.02 26.32
N ILE A 136 27.20 -6.17 25.95
CA ILE A 136 27.63 -6.29 24.55
C ILE A 136 27.02 -7.54 23.91
N ARG A 137 26.99 -8.66 24.64
CA ARG A 137 26.37 -9.90 24.16
C ARG A 137 24.86 -9.74 23.95
N PHE A 138 24.17 -9.08 24.89
CA PHE A 138 22.75 -8.80 24.77
C PHE A 138 22.47 -7.91 23.56
N LEU A 139 23.20 -6.80 23.40
CA LEU A 139 23.02 -5.90 22.27
C LEU A 139 23.29 -6.59 20.93
N LYS A 140 24.31 -7.45 20.85
CA LYS A 140 24.62 -8.26 19.67
C LYS A 140 23.46 -9.20 19.30
N ALA A 141 22.81 -9.82 20.28
CA ALA A 141 21.63 -10.66 20.05
C ALA A 141 20.45 -9.83 19.51
N VAL A 142 20.18 -8.66 20.10
CA VAL A 142 19.11 -7.75 19.63
C VAL A 142 19.36 -7.27 18.20
N ILE A 143 20.61 -6.96 17.84
CA ILE A 143 20.95 -6.56 16.47
C ILE A 143 20.82 -7.73 15.48
N ALA A 144 21.16 -8.94 15.89
CA ALA A 144 20.97 -10.13 15.07
C ALA A 144 19.47 -10.38 14.79
N GLU A 145 18.64 -10.32 15.83
CA GLU A 145 17.18 -10.43 15.73
C GLU A 145 16.59 -9.34 14.80
N LEU A 146 17.00 -8.08 14.98
CA LEU A 146 16.59 -6.99 14.10
C LEU A 146 17.02 -7.22 12.64
N GLY A 147 18.21 -7.78 12.41
CA GLY A 147 18.68 -8.14 11.07
C GLY A 147 17.83 -9.24 10.44
N GLU A 148 17.41 -10.24 11.21
CA GLU A 148 16.48 -11.28 10.75
C GLU A 148 15.11 -10.69 10.39
N ASP A 149 14.57 -9.82 11.23
CA ASP A 149 13.29 -9.14 10.97
C ASP A 149 13.31 -8.31 9.68
N VAL A 150 14.39 -7.56 9.44
CA VAL A 150 14.53 -6.77 8.20
C VAL A 150 14.68 -7.66 6.97
N ASN A 151 15.40 -8.79 7.09
CA ASN A 151 15.48 -9.78 6.02
C ASN A 151 14.13 -10.45 5.75
N HIS A 152 13.36 -10.73 6.81
CA HIS A 152 12.01 -11.26 6.68
C HIS A 152 11.07 -10.25 6.02
N LEU A 153 11.15 -8.97 6.39
CA LEU A 153 10.39 -7.90 5.75
C LEU A 153 10.68 -7.85 4.25
N LYS A 154 11.96 -7.91 3.85
CA LYS A 154 12.39 -7.92 2.45
C LYS A 154 11.85 -9.14 1.69
N ALA A 155 11.86 -10.32 2.31
CA ALA A 155 11.38 -11.55 1.69
C ALA A 155 9.85 -11.58 1.56
N THR A 156 9.13 -11.19 2.62
CA THR A 156 7.66 -11.22 2.66
C THR A 156 7.04 -10.20 1.73
N ASP A 157 7.60 -8.99 1.64
CA ASP A 157 7.08 -7.95 0.77
C ASP A 157 7.25 -8.29 -0.72
N MET A 158 8.45 -8.74 -1.11
CA MET A 158 8.72 -9.19 -2.49
C MET A 158 7.81 -10.35 -2.93
N PHE A 159 7.31 -11.18 -2.00
CA PHE A 159 6.40 -12.28 -2.34
C PHE A 159 4.92 -11.91 -2.24
N MET A 160 4.52 -11.02 -1.33
CA MET A 160 3.11 -10.66 -1.13
C MET A 160 2.61 -9.66 -2.19
N VAL A 161 3.44 -8.71 -2.61
CA VAL A 161 3.10 -7.76 -3.67
C VAL A 161 2.90 -8.48 -5.01
N PHE A 162 3.66 -9.55 -5.25
CA PHE A 162 3.58 -10.38 -6.47
C PHE A 162 2.70 -11.62 -6.32
N ARG A 163 2.15 -11.91 -5.13
CA ARG A 163 1.09 -12.92 -5.00
C ARG A 163 -0.21 -12.31 -5.49
N THR A 164 -0.21 -12.06 -6.79
CA THR A 164 -1.35 -12.19 -7.69
C THR A 164 -2.26 -13.26 -7.12
N VAL A 165 -3.52 -12.86 -6.92
CA VAL A 165 -4.68 -13.73 -6.98
C VAL A 165 -4.33 -14.86 -7.93
N GLU A 166 -3.97 -16.03 -7.39
CA GLU A 166 -3.97 -17.27 -8.15
C GLU A 166 -5.43 -17.41 -8.50
N ILE A 167 -5.83 -16.86 -9.66
CA ILE A 167 -7.17 -17.01 -10.19
C ILE A 167 -7.33 -18.52 -10.23
N PRO A 168 -8.15 -19.11 -9.34
CA PRO A 168 -8.25 -20.56 -9.29
C PRO A 168 -8.61 -20.96 -10.70
N ALA A 169 -7.74 -21.74 -11.34
CA ALA A 169 -7.91 -22.15 -12.72
C ALA A 169 -9.35 -22.64 -12.85
N MET A 170 -10.20 -21.84 -13.50
CA MET A 170 -11.58 -22.22 -13.72
C MET A 170 -11.49 -23.49 -14.53
N HIS A 171 -11.76 -24.63 -13.89
CA HIS A 171 -11.68 -25.95 -14.49
C HIS A 171 -12.36 -25.86 -15.85
N GLU A 172 -11.57 -26.04 -16.91
CA GLU A 172 -12.05 -26.05 -18.28
C GLU A 172 -13.26 -26.98 -18.33
N ARG A 173 -14.45 -26.41 -18.62
CA ARG A 173 -15.65 -27.22 -18.77
C ARG A 173 -15.40 -28.15 -19.94
N PRO A 174 -15.54 -29.47 -19.80
CA PRO A 174 -15.37 -30.39 -20.91
C PRO A 174 -16.31 -29.98 -22.04
N GLN A 175 -15.73 -29.59 -23.18
CA GLN A 175 -16.49 -29.31 -24.38
C GLN A 175 -17.14 -30.62 -24.82
N THR A 176 -18.45 -30.72 -24.64
CA THR A 176 -19.27 -31.74 -25.27
C THR A 176 -19.27 -31.49 -26.77
N THR A 177 -18.29 -32.11 -27.43
CA THR A 177 -18.27 -32.29 -28.89
C THR A 177 -19.53 -33.07 -29.24
N THR A 178 -20.52 -32.36 -29.77
CA THR A 178 -21.75 -32.95 -30.28
C THR A 178 -21.35 -33.69 -31.54
N GLY A 179 -21.14 -35.00 -31.40
CA GLY A 179 -20.90 -35.91 -32.50
C GLY A 179 -22.06 -35.84 -33.48
N TYR A 180 -21.84 -35.14 -34.59
CA TYR A 180 -22.72 -35.13 -35.74
C TYR A 180 -22.63 -36.52 -36.37
N GLY A 181 -23.57 -37.39 -35.99
CA GLY A 181 -23.74 -38.72 -36.54
C GLY A 181 -24.09 -38.62 -38.01
N ASP A 182 -23.08 -38.89 -38.82
CA ASP A 182 -23.08 -38.95 -40.26
C ASP A 182 -24.09 -39.99 -40.79
N ARG A 183 -24.68 -39.65 -41.92
CA ARG A 183 -25.83 -40.29 -42.56
C ARG A 183 -25.33 -41.15 -43.72
N ALA A 184 -25.46 -42.48 -43.61
CA ALA A 184 -25.46 -43.43 -44.73
C ALA A 184 -26.05 -44.76 -44.20
N LYS A 185 -26.92 -45.50 -44.87
CA LYS A 185 -27.51 -45.48 -46.20
C LYS A 185 -28.81 -46.30 -46.12
#